data_AF-A6BET5-F1
#
_entry.id   AF-A6BET5-F1
#
_cell.length_a   1.000
_cell.length_b   1.000
_cell.length_c   1.000
_cell.angle_alpha   90.00
_cell.angle_beta   90.00
_cell.angle_gamma   90.00
#
_symmetry.space_group_name_H-M   'P 1'
#
loop_
_entity.id
_entity.type
_entity.pdbx_description
1 polymer ?
#
loop_
_entity_poly.entity_id
_entity_poly.type
_entity_poly.pdbx_seq_one_letter_code
_entity_poly.pdbx_strand_id
1 'polypeptide(L)' 'MKVKVMAFREVYNLFVDVWELYRKYGARRLDDAECEAVTREADAINEKYQSDLAKDMLVSVIREVSKDARMKDVEE' A
#
# COMPACT_ATOMS: atom_id res chain seq x y z
N MET A 1 -18.32 -13.21 -2.33
CA MET A 1 -17.87 -11.80 -2.22
C MET A 1 -18.32 -11.10 -3.50
N LYS A 2 -19.13 -10.02 -3.42
CA LYS A 2 -19.52 -9.26 -4.63
C LYS A 2 -18.34 -8.36 -5.00
N VAL A 3 -17.79 -8.54 -6.20
CA VAL A 3 -16.75 -7.66 -6.74
C VAL A 3 -17.39 -6.30 -7.02
N LYS A 4 -16.91 -5.23 -6.38
CA LYS A 4 -17.35 -3.87 -6.68
C LYS A 4 -16.82 -3.50 -8.06
N VAL A 5 -17.72 -3.32 -9.03
CA VAL A 5 -17.38 -2.70 -10.32
C VAL A 5 -17.12 -1.22 -10.07
N MET A 6 -15.91 -0.77 -10.37
CA MET A 6 -15.50 0.62 -10.14
C MET A 6 -15.59 1.44 -11.42
N ALA A 7 -16.04 2.69 -11.30
CA ALA A 7 -15.93 3.65 -12.39
C ALA A 7 -14.45 4.05 -12.62
N PHE A 8 -14.09 4.48 -13.83
CA PHE A 8 -12.73 4.91 -14.16
C PHE A 8 -12.19 5.97 -13.18
N ARG A 9 -13.04 6.92 -12.75
CA ARG A 9 -12.66 7.93 -11.76
C ARG A 9 -12.32 7.32 -10.39
N GLU A 10 -13.03 6.29 -9.96
CA GLU A 10 -12.72 5.58 -8.71
C GLU A 10 -11.39 4.82 -8.84
N VAL A 11 -11.11 4.21 -9.99
CA VAL A 11 -9.82 3.57 -10.29
C VAL A 11 -8.68 4.60 -10.25
N TYR A 12 -8.86 5.77 -10.86
CA TYR A 12 -7.87 6.84 -10.82
C TYR A 12 -7.60 7.32 -9.39
N ASN A 13 -8.65 7.53 -8.59
CA ASN A 13 -8.50 7.94 -7.20
C ASN A 13 -7.79 6.85 -6.36
N LEU A 14 -8.12 5.57 -6.59
CA LEU A 14 -7.42 4.46 -5.96
C LEU A 14 -5.92 4.49 -6.28
N PHE A 15 -5.59 4.70 -7.57
CA PHE A 15 -4.20 4.81 -7.98
C PHE A 15 -3.48 5.96 -7.28
N VAL A 16 -4.11 7.14 -7.18
CA VAL A 16 -3.53 8.29 -6.48
C VAL A 16 -3.29 7.99 -5.00
N ASP A 17 -4.29 7.45 -4.29
CA ASP A 17 -4.16 7.13 -2.86
C ASP A 17 -3.05 6.09 -2.61
N VAL A 18 -2.98 5.04 -3.43
CA VAL A 18 -1.95 4.00 -3.33
C VAL A 18 -0.56 4.56 -3.69
N TRP A 19 -0.48 5.45 -4.67
CA TRP A 19 0.76 6.13 -5.05
C TRP A 19 1.27 7.05 -3.93
N GLU A 20 0.38 7.77 -3.25
CA GLU A 20 0.74 8.59 -2.09
C GLU A 20 1.28 7.75 -0.93
N LEU A 21 0.67 6.58 -0.68
CA LEU A 21 1.17 5.61 0.31
C LEU A 21 2.59 5.17 -0.05
N TYR A 22 2.82 4.76 -1.30
CA TYR A 22 4.16 4.39 -1.77
C TYR A 22 5.15 5.55 -1.61
N ARG A 23 4.80 6.76 -2.04
CA ARG A 23 5.70 7.93 -1.96
C ARG A 23 6.08 8.28 -0.52
N LYS A 24 5.15 8.09 0.43
CA LYS A 24 5.37 8.39 1.85
C LYS A 24 6.36 7.42 2.52
N TYR A 25 6.34 6.16 2.10
CA TYR A 25 7.05 5.09 2.80
C TYR A 25 8.15 4.40 1.98
N GLY A 26 8.16 4.54 0.65
CA GLY A 26 9.05 3.82 -0.26
C GLY A 26 10.46 4.40 -0.43
N ALA A 27 10.80 5.51 0.23
CA ALA A 27 12.11 6.17 0.07
C ALA A 27 13.10 5.85 1.21
N ARG A 28 12.71 5.08 2.23
CA ARG A 28 13.50 4.89 3.46
C ARG A 28 13.17 3.60 4.19
N ARG A 29 14.10 3.17 5.05
CA ARG A 29 13.85 2.09 6.01
C ARG A 29 12.78 2.55 6.99
N LEU A 30 11.77 1.71 7.18
CA LEU A 30 10.72 1.95 8.15
C LEU A 30 11.14 1.39 9.50
N ASP A 31 10.84 2.12 10.57
CA ASP A 31 10.80 1.54 11.91
C ASP A 31 9.49 0.77 12.15
N ASP A 32 9.38 0.12 13.31
CA ASP A 32 8.20 -0.66 13.67
C ASP A 32 6.92 0.19 13.71
N ALA A 33 7.03 1.44 14.19
CA ALA A 33 5.89 2.36 14.26
C ALA A 33 5.41 2.76 12.87
N GLU A 34 6.32 2.92 11.92
CA GLU A 34 6.04 3.21 10.53
C GLU A 34 5.49 2.01 9.78
N CYS A 35 5.93 0.79 10.12
CA CYS A 35 5.30 -0.44 9.61
C CYS A 35 3.84 -0.56 10.05
N GLU A 36 3.55 -0.23 11.31
CA GLU A 36 2.16 -0.16 11.79
C GLU A 36 1.37 0.95 11.07
N ALA A 37 1.98 2.12 10.85
CA ALA A 37 1.34 3.24 10.16
C ALA A 37 0.99 2.90 8.71
N VAL A 38 1.89 2.23 7.98
CA VAL A 38 1.62 1.71 6.62
C VAL A 38 0.42 0.77 6.64
N THR A 39 0.37 -0.15 7.60
CA THR A 39 -0.72 -1.13 7.71
C THR A 39 -2.06 -0.43 7.93
N ARG A 40 -2.12 0.52 8.89
CA ARG A 40 -3.34 1.28 9.18
C ARG A 40 -3.82 2.13 7.99
N GLU A 41 -2.89 2.78 7.29
CA GLU A 41 -3.23 3.58 6.10
C GLU A 41 -3.68 2.71 4.93
N ALA A 42 -3.05 1.54 4.73
CA ALA A 42 -3.47 0.57 3.73
C ALA A 42 -4.88 0.02 4.03
N ASP A 43 -5.18 -0.28 5.29
CA ASP A 43 -6.52 -0.72 5.71
C ASP A 43 -7.57 0.36 5.42
N ALA A 44 -7.28 1.62 5.72
CA ALA A 44 -8.17 2.74 5.41
C ALA A 44 -8.44 2.89 3.89
N ILE A 45 -7.42 2.70 3.04
CA ILE A 45 -7.59 2.70 1.58
C ILE A 45 -8.45 1.50 1.15
N ASN A 46 -8.19 0.31 1.68
CA ASN A 46 -8.95 -0.90 1.36
C ASN A 46 -10.44 -0.75 1.77
N GLU A 47 -10.73 -0.16 2.93
CA GLU A 47 -12.09 0.14 3.39
C GLU A 47 -12.79 1.19 2.52
N LYS A 48 -12.06 2.17 1.98
CA LYS A 48 -12.61 3.19 1.07
C LYS A 48 -13.08 2.60 -0.26
N TYR A 49 -12.31 1.69 -0.84
CA TYR A 49 -12.59 1.17 -2.19
C TYR A 49 -13.30 -0.19 -2.21
N GLN A 50 -13.00 -1.08 -1.25
CA GLN A 50 -13.59 -2.41 -1.08
C GLN A 50 -13.64 -3.22 -2.39
N SER A 51 -12.55 -3.20 -3.15
CA SER A 51 -12.43 -3.89 -4.44
C SER A 51 -11.21 -4.80 -4.47
N ASP A 52 -11.26 -5.84 -5.31
CA ASP A 52 -10.13 -6.75 -5.47
C ASP A 52 -8.91 -6.02 -6.07
N LEU A 53 -9.13 -5.07 -6.98
CA LEU A 53 -8.07 -4.21 -7.49
C LEU A 53 -7.37 -3.42 -6.37
N ALA A 54 -8.13 -2.87 -5.42
CA ALA A 54 -7.53 -2.15 -4.29
C ALA A 54 -6.64 -3.07 -3.45
N LYS A 55 -7.10 -4.29 -3.17
CA LYS A 55 -6.31 -5.30 -2.45
C LYS A 55 -5.02 -5.64 -3.20
N ASP A 56 -5.13 -5.92 -4.50
CA ASP A 56 -3.97 -6.31 -5.32
C ASP A 56 -2.92 -5.20 -5.39
N MET A 57 -3.38 -3.95 -5.55
CA MET A 57 -2.50 -2.77 -5.58
C MET A 57 -1.83 -2.54 -4.22
N LEU A 58 -2.59 -2.61 -3.12
CA LEU A 58 -2.05 -2.41 -1.78
C LEU A 58 -1.03 -3.48 -1.40
N VAL A 59 -1.32 -4.76 -1.69
CA VAL A 59 -0.37 -5.87 -1.46
C VAL A 59 0.92 -5.63 -2.25
N SER A 60 0.83 -5.16 -3.49
CA SER A 60 2.00 -4.87 -4.32
C SER A 60 2.85 -3.74 -3.73
N VAL A 61 2.21 -2.64 -3.30
CA VAL A 61 2.91 -1.50 -2.68
C VAL A 61 3.53 -1.87 -1.34
N ILE A 62 2.80 -2.55 -0.45
CA ILE A 62 3.33 -2.99 0.85
C ILE A 62 4.55 -3.89 0.65
N ARG A 63 4.49 -4.83 -0.31
CA ARG A 63 5.63 -5.69 -0.64
C ARG A 63 6.84 -4.89 -1.10
N GLU A 64 6.63 -3.87 -1.93
CA GLU A 64 7.71 -3.02 -2.44
C GLU A 64 8.35 -2.22 -1.31
N VAL A 65 7.54 -1.54 -0.50
CA VAL A 65 8.00 -0.80 0.69
C VAL A 65 8.75 -1.72 1.67
N SER A 66 8.32 -2.98 1.78
CA SER A 66 8.94 -3.99 2.66
C SER A 66 10.20 -4.66 2.06
N LYS A 67 10.51 -4.49 0.77
CA LYS A 67 11.75 -5.05 0.18
C LYS A 67 12.97 -4.29 0.67
N ASP A 68 12.90 -2.96 0.71
CA ASP A 68 14.00 -2.12 1.15
C ASP A 68 14.32 -2.28 2.64
N ALA A 69 13.33 -2.68 3.45
CA ALA A 69 13.54 -2.99 4.86
C ALA A 69 14.45 -4.21 5.09
N ARG A 70 14.48 -5.17 4.15
CA ARG A 70 15.18 -6.48 4.30
C ARG A 70 16.57 -6.54 3.67
N MET A 71 16.94 -5.61 2.79
CA MET A 71 18.21 -5.71 2.04
C MET A 71 19.48 -5.37 2.84
N LYS A 72 19.39 -4.79 4.05
CA LYS A 72 20.57 -4.44 4.87
C LYS A 72 20.87 -5.39 6.03
N ASP A 73 19.96 -6.28 6.40
CA ASP A 73 20.20 -7.25 7.50
C ASP A 73 21.12 -8.42 7.08
N VAL A 74 21.60 -8.42 5.82
CA VAL A 74 22.50 -9.45 5.26
C VAL A 74 23.95 -8.95 5.18
N GLU A 75 24.23 -7.70 5.54
CA GLU A 75 25.58 -7.08 5.44
C GLU A 75 26.29 -6.83 6.79
N GLU A 76 25.80 -7.40 7.91
CA GLU A 76 26.54 -7.42 9.19
C GLU A 76 27.36 -8.70 9.42
#